data_AF-A0A2X0IRW6-F1
#
_entry.id   AF-A0A2X0IRW6-F1
#
_cell.length_a   1.000
_cell.length_b   1.000
_cell.length_c   1.000
_cell.angle_alpha   90.00
_cell.angle_beta   90.00
_cell.angle_gamma   90.00
#
_symmetry.space_group_name_H-M   'P 1'
#
loop_
_entity.id
_entity.type
_entity.pdbx_description
1 polymer ?
#
loop_
_entity_poly.entity_id
_entity_poly.type
_entity_poly.pdbx_seq_one_letter_code
_entity_poly.pdbx_strand_id
1 'polypeptide(L)'
;MSVPPWSERFLARLESLGIGLFIDQMREAGGSAQVREVSVAPGSARARVGGVDVWADLTVFDAEQWGRAEEALGPVRHRLLADELPPDVDALLARAGLPLLPARATELTLDCACGRTGGPNGAVCRHVAALLGAL
;
A
#
# COMPACT_ATOMS: atom_id res chain seq x y z
N MET A 1 -17.43 0.16 17.54
CA MET A 1 -17.11 -0.30 16.18
C MET A 1 -15.61 -0.11 16.00
N SER A 2 -14.82 -1.18 15.99
CA SER A 2 -13.36 -1.05 15.79
C SER A 2 -13.08 -0.62 14.36
N VAL A 3 -12.14 0.31 14.18
CA VAL A 3 -11.65 0.70 12.86
C VAL A 3 -10.91 -0.53 12.28
N PRO A 4 -11.21 -0.95 11.04
CA PRO A 4 -10.51 -2.08 10.44
C PRO A 4 -8.99 -1.80 10.40
N PRO A 5 -8.15 -2.83 10.56
CA PRO A 5 -6.71 -2.71 10.43
C PRO A 5 -6.30 -1.95 9.16
N TRP A 6 -5.20 -1.22 9.23
CA TRP A 6 -4.73 -0.40 8.12
C TRP A 6 -4.54 -1.21 6.83
N SER A 7 -4.01 -2.44 6.93
CA SER A 7 -3.83 -3.35 5.80
C SER A 7 -5.14 -3.68 5.09
N GLU A 8 -6.21 -3.99 5.84
CA GLU A 8 -7.53 -4.24 5.27
C GLU A 8 -8.09 -3.00 4.56
N ARG A 9 -7.89 -1.81 5.15
CA ARG A 9 -8.32 -0.54 4.54
C ARG A 9 -7.57 -0.23 3.26
N PHE A 10 -6.27 -0.49 3.23
CA PHE A 10 -5.44 -0.32 2.04
C PHE A 10 -5.90 -1.24 0.92
N LEU A 11 -6.07 -2.53 1.19
CA LEU A 11 -6.53 -3.51 0.20
C LEU A 11 -7.92 -3.16 -0.33
N ALA A 12 -8.88 -2.82 0.55
CA ALA A 12 -10.20 -2.37 0.15
C ALA A 12 -10.15 -1.11 -0.72
N ARG A 13 -9.20 -0.20 -0.47
CA ARG A 13 -9.00 0.98 -1.32
C ARG A 13 -8.54 0.59 -2.71
N LEU A 14 -7.56 -0.31 -2.82
CA LEU A 14 -7.05 -0.76 -4.13
C LEU A 14 -8.16 -1.42 -4.96
N GLU A 15 -9.01 -2.24 -4.33
CA GLU A 15 -10.19 -2.80 -5.00
C GLU A 15 -11.16 -1.72 -5.49
N SER A 16 -11.42 -0.70 -4.66
CA SER A 16 -12.29 0.42 -5.05
C SER A 16 -11.74 1.24 -6.22
N LEU A 17 -10.43 1.17 -6.47
CA LEU A 17 -9.75 1.79 -7.61
C LEU A 17 -9.77 0.89 -8.87
N GLY A 18 -10.43 -0.28 -8.80
CA GLY A 18 -10.52 -1.23 -9.91
C GLY A 18 -9.29 -2.13 -10.05
N ILE A 19 -8.41 -2.17 -9.04
CA ILE A 19 -7.24 -3.05 -9.04
C ILE A 19 -7.70 -4.41 -8.54
N GLY A 20 -7.80 -5.38 -9.46
CA GLY A 20 -8.21 -6.74 -9.12
C GLY A 20 -7.10 -7.46 -8.36
N LEU A 21 -7.20 -7.53 -7.04
CA LEU A 21 -6.19 -8.16 -6.17
C LEU A 21 -6.30 -9.68 -6.10
N PHE A 22 -7.40 -10.26 -6.62
CA PHE A 22 -7.77 -11.66 -6.43
C PHE A 22 -7.59 -12.07 -4.95
N ILE A 23 -8.36 -11.47 -4.03
CA ILE A 23 -8.14 -11.64 -2.57
C ILE A 23 -7.97 -13.11 -2.16
N ASP A 24 -8.74 -14.02 -2.75
CA ASP A 24 -8.60 -15.46 -2.49
C ASP A 24 -7.22 -15.97 -2.91
N GLN A 25 -6.78 -15.60 -4.11
CA GLN A 25 -5.47 -15.94 -4.67
C GLN A 25 -4.32 -15.26 -3.93
N MET A 26 -4.52 -14.05 -3.39
CA MET A 26 -3.58 -13.35 -2.52
C MET A 26 -3.43 -14.07 -1.18
N ARG A 27 -4.53 -14.50 -0.55
CA ARG A 27 -4.49 -15.29 0.69
C ARG A 27 -3.83 -16.66 0.47
N GLU A 28 -4.13 -17.32 -0.65
CA GLU A 28 -3.50 -18.58 -1.04
C GLU A 28 -2.01 -18.40 -1.40
N ALA A 29 -1.65 -17.32 -2.10
CA ALA A 29 -0.28 -17.03 -2.52
C ALA A 29 0.59 -16.51 -1.38
N GLY A 30 0.06 -15.75 -0.43
CA GLY A 30 0.76 -15.35 0.80
C GLY A 30 1.22 -16.56 1.62
N GLY A 31 0.56 -17.72 1.47
CA GLY A 31 0.98 -18.99 2.07
C GLY A 31 1.81 -19.92 1.16
N SER A 32 1.74 -19.78 -0.17
CA SER A 32 2.34 -20.74 -1.13
C SER A 32 3.45 -20.16 -2.02
N ALA A 33 3.47 -18.85 -2.23
CA ALA A 33 4.52 -18.17 -2.95
C ALA A 33 5.68 -17.85 -1.99
N GLN A 34 6.89 -18.29 -2.33
CA GLN A 34 8.08 -17.95 -1.55
C GLN A 34 8.43 -16.48 -1.77
N VAL A 35 7.83 -15.60 -0.94
CA VAL A 35 8.19 -14.19 -0.82
C VAL A 35 9.48 -14.10 -0.01
N ARG A 36 10.51 -13.48 -0.59
CA ARG A 36 11.84 -13.32 -0.01
C ARG A 36 12.35 -11.92 -0.28
N GLU A 37 13.38 -11.50 0.46
CA GLU A 37 14.10 -10.23 0.21
C GLU A 37 13.14 -9.02 0.22
N VAL A 38 12.14 -9.02 1.12
CA VAL A 38 11.19 -7.90 1.24
C VAL A 38 11.93 -6.67 1.75
N SER A 39 11.82 -5.57 1.01
CA SER A 39 12.35 -4.26 1.39
C SER A 39 11.27 -3.21 1.22
N VAL A 40 11.07 -2.39 2.25
CA VAL A 40 10.15 -1.25 2.22
C VAL A 40 10.96 0.03 2.38
N ALA A 41 10.74 0.97 1.47
CA ALA A 41 11.28 2.32 1.47
C ALA A 41 10.10 3.32 1.34
N PRO A 42 10.32 4.63 1.58
CA PRO A 42 9.27 5.62 1.39
C PRO A 42 8.64 5.51 -0.01
N GLY A 43 7.35 5.17 -0.06
CA GLY A 43 6.58 4.99 -1.28
C GLY A 43 7.01 3.82 -2.17
N SER A 44 7.78 2.85 -1.67
CA SER A 44 8.19 1.69 -2.48
C SER A 44 8.27 0.43 -1.63
N ALA A 45 7.68 -0.65 -2.13
CA ALA A 45 7.85 -1.99 -1.60
C ALA A 45 8.40 -2.89 -2.70
N ARG A 46 9.44 -3.65 -2.40
CA ARG A 46 10.07 -4.60 -3.32
C ARG A 46 10.23 -5.95 -2.66
N ALA A 47 10.14 -7.01 -3.45
CA ALA A 47 10.45 -8.37 -3.01
C ALA A 47 10.88 -9.23 -4.20
N ARG A 48 11.40 -10.42 -3.87
CA ARG A 48 11.53 -11.53 -4.81
C ARG A 48 10.47 -12.58 -4.51
N VAL A 49 9.61 -12.87 -5.47
CA VAL A 49 8.51 -13.83 -5.32
C VAL A 49 8.64 -14.94 -6.35
N GLY A 50 8.85 -16.18 -5.90
CA GLY A 50 8.97 -17.32 -6.81
C GLY A 50 10.13 -17.20 -7.82
N GLY A 51 11.18 -16.45 -7.48
CA GLY A 51 12.37 -16.26 -8.32
C GLY A 51 12.32 -15.07 -9.28
N VAL A 52 11.25 -14.25 -9.25
CA VAL A 52 11.17 -13.00 -10.02
C VAL A 52 11.08 -11.79 -9.11
N ASP A 53 11.64 -10.68 -9.56
CA ASP A 53 11.55 -9.41 -8.84
C ASP A 53 10.18 -8.76 -9.08
N VAL A 54 9.62 -8.19 -8.01
CA VAL A 54 8.30 -7.53 -8.00
C VAL A 54 8.37 -6.28 -7.14
N TRP A 55 7.70 -5.22 -7.56
CA TRP A 55 7.63 -3.98 -6.81
C TRP A 55 6.28 -3.28 -6.93
N ALA A 56 5.97 -2.50 -5.90
CA ALA A 56 4.82 -1.63 -5.80
C ALA A 56 5.31 -0.25 -5.35
N ASP A 57 5.07 0.77 -6.16
CA ASP A 57 5.47 2.14 -5.87
C ASP A 57 4.23 3.01 -5.71
N LEU A 58 4.27 3.91 -4.73
CA LEU A 58 3.23 4.87 -4.42
C LEU A 58 3.83 6.28 -4.44
N THR A 59 3.08 7.25 -4.96
CA THR A 59 3.49 8.66 -4.92
C THR A 59 3.71 9.10 -3.47
N VAL A 60 4.92 9.57 -3.19
CA VAL A 60 5.27 10.14 -1.88
C VAL A 60 4.95 11.62 -1.81
N PHE A 61 4.79 12.12 -0.59
CA PHE A 61 4.68 13.56 -0.36
C PHE A 61 5.99 14.26 -0.70
N ASP A 62 5.90 15.37 -1.42
CA ASP A 62 7.00 16.31 -1.62
C ASP A 62 7.30 17.11 -0.33
N ALA A 63 8.33 17.96 -0.36
CA ALA A 63 8.75 18.73 0.80
C ALA A 63 7.68 19.70 1.32
N GLU A 64 6.88 20.30 0.44
CA GLU A 64 5.81 21.23 0.82
C GLU A 64 4.63 20.47 1.43
N GLN A 65 4.27 19.34 0.83
CA GLN A 65 3.26 18.42 1.33
C GLN A 65 3.66 17.87 2.70
N TRP A 66 4.93 17.53 2.93
CA TRP A 66 5.43 17.14 4.25
C TRP A 66 5.29 18.24 5.30
N GLY A 67 5.62 19.49 4.96
CA GLY A 67 5.41 20.62 5.88
C GLY A 67 3.94 20.73 6.32
N ARG A 68 3.00 20.63 5.38
CA ARG A 68 1.56 20.62 5.69
C ARG A 68 1.13 19.38 6.49
N ALA A 69 1.71 18.22 6.22
CA ALA A 69 1.44 17.00 6.96
C ALA A 69 1.87 17.14 8.43
N GLU A 70 3.06 17.70 8.69
CA GLU A 70 3.57 17.92 10.04
C GLU A 70 2.68 18.86 10.85
N GLU A 71 2.22 19.96 10.24
CA GLU A 71 1.26 20.89 10.85
C GLU A 71 -0.06 20.17 11.18
N ALA A 72 -0.61 19.40 10.24
CA ALA A 72 -1.86 18.66 10.42
C ALA A 72 -1.76 17.59 11.52
N LEU A 73 -0.59 16.97 11.67
CA LEU A 73 -0.31 15.93 12.67
C LEU A 73 0.05 16.49 14.05
N GLY A 74 0.20 17.81 14.19
CA GLY A 74 0.53 18.48 15.46
C GLY A 74 -0.22 17.94 16.69
N PRO A 75 -1.56 17.74 16.64
CA PRO A 75 -2.35 17.22 17.77
C PRO A 75 -1.96 15.81 18.23
N VAL A 76 -1.46 14.97 17.31
CA VAL A 76 -1.16 13.54 17.56
C VAL A 76 0.33 13.20 17.53
N ARG A 77 1.19 14.18 17.23
CA ARG A 77 2.64 14.01 17.06
C ARG A 77 3.31 13.24 18.21
N HIS A 78 2.92 13.52 19.45
CA HIS A 78 3.49 12.85 20.62
C HIS A 78 3.23 11.34 20.67
N ARG A 79 2.09 10.88 20.13
CA ARG A 79 1.73 9.45 20.03
C ARG A 79 2.49 8.78 18.90
N LEU A 80 2.60 9.45 17.76
CA LEU A 80 3.41 8.97 16.62
C LEU A 80 4.88 8.76 17.03
N LEU A 81 5.45 9.69 17.81
CA LEU A 81 6.81 9.55 18.35
C LEU A 81 6.95 8.45 19.41
N ALA A 82 5.84 7.98 19.97
CA ALA A 82 5.77 6.85 20.89
C ALA A 82 5.46 5.52 20.17
N ASP A 83 5.63 5.48 18.83
CA ASP A 83 5.36 4.31 17.97
C ASP A 83 3.90 3.85 17.99
N GLU A 84 2.98 4.77 18.31
CA GLU A 84 1.54 4.56 18.24
C GLU A 84 1.00 5.23 16.98
N LEU A 85 0.14 4.55 16.21
CA LEU A 85 -0.60 5.12 15.08
C LEU A 85 -2.05 5.43 15.49
N PRO A 86 -2.40 6.69 15.81
CA PRO A 86 -3.75 7.04 16.23
C PRO A 86 -4.78 6.88 15.11
N PRO A 87 -6.03 6.47 15.43
CA PRO A 87 -7.08 6.23 14.44
C PRO A 87 -7.53 7.50 13.69
N ASP A 88 -7.21 8.68 14.21
CA ASP A 88 -7.52 9.99 13.65
C ASP A 88 -6.45 10.54 12.68
N VAL A 89 -5.29 9.89 12.57
CA VAL A 89 -4.19 10.29 11.66
C VAL A 89 -4.67 10.43 10.22
N ASP A 90 -5.38 9.43 9.69
CA ASP A 90 -5.89 9.45 8.33
C ASP A 90 -6.85 10.63 8.10
N ALA A 91 -7.71 10.93 9.07
CA ALA A 91 -8.68 12.01 8.97
C ALA A 91 -8.01 13.39 9.05
N LEU A 92 -6.97 13.53 9.89
CA LEU A 92 -6.16 14.75 9.98
C LEU A 92 -5.48 15.04 8.64
N LEU A 93 -4.80 14.04 8.07
CA LEU A 93 -4.09 14.18 6.80
C LEU A 93 -5.04 14.37 5.60
N ALA A 94 -6.18 13.66 5.58
CA ALA A 94 -7.19 13.84 4.53
C ALA A 94 -7.78 15.26 4.52
N ARG A 95 -7.99 15.88 5.69
CA ARG A 95 -8.44 17.29 5.78
C ARG A 95 -7.42 18.28 5.23
N ALA A 96 -6.13 17.94 5.27
CA ALA A 96 -5.05 18.72 4.64
C ALA A 96 -4.88 18.42 3.15
N GLY A 97 -5.72 17.55 2.57
CA GLY A 97 -5.61 17.11 1.17
C GLY A 97 -4.47 16.12 0.92
N LEU A 98 -4.02 15.41 1.96
CA LEU A 98 -2.88 14.49 1.93
C LEU A 98 -3.29 13.09 2.40
N PRO A 99 -4.27 12.43 1.75
CA PRO A 99 -4.71 11.11 2.19
C PRO A 99 -3.56 10.09 2.17
N LEU A 100 -3.46 9.25 3.21
CA LEU A 100 -2.45 8.16 3.26
C LEU A 100 -2.72 7.03 2.27
N LEU A 101 -3.97 6.92 1.81
CA LEU A 101 -4.38 5.93 0.82
C LEU A 101 -4.44 6.59 -0.56
N PRO A 102 -4.05 5.87 -1.64
CA PRO A 102 -4.07 6.44 -2.99
C PRO A 102 -5.48 6.91 -3.36
N ALA A 103 -5.58 8.13 -3.87
CA ALA A 103 -6.83 8.71 -4.32
C ALA A 103 -7.20 8.20 -5.72
N ARG A 104 -6.20 7.86 -6.55
CA ARG A 104 -6.37 7.40 -7.93
C ARG A 104 -5.49 6.19 -8.21
N ALA A 105 -5.91 5.33 -9.13
CA ALA A 105 -5.13 4.17 -9.54
C ALA A 105 -3.74 4.55 -10.10
N THR A 106 -3.63 5.73 -10.73
CA THR A 106 -2.37 6.27 -11.28
C THR A 106 -1.32 6.64 -10.22
N GLU A 107 -1.72 6.73 -8.95
CA GLU A 107 -0.80 6.98 -7.84
C GLU A 107 -0.13 5.71 -7.33
N LEU A 108 -0.53 4.54 -7.86
CA LEU A 108 0.06 3.25 -7.58
C LEU A 108 0.62 2.63 -8.87
N THR A 109 1.92 2.38 -8.87
CA THR A 109 2.59 1.62 -9.93
C THR A 109 2.85 0.21 -9.41
N LEU A 110 2.39 -0.79 -10.15
CA LEU A 110 2.59 -2.20 -9.82
C LEU A 110 3.32 -2.85 -10.99
N ASP A 111 4.44 -3.51 -10.73
CA ASP A 111 5.24 -4.12 -11.78
C ASP A 111 5.89 -5.43 -11.31
N CYS A 112 6.13 -6.32 -12.26
CA CYS A 112 6.69 -7.64 -12.01
C CYS A 112 7.44 -8.17 -13.23
N ALA A 113 8.65 -8.68 -12.99
CA ALA A 113 9.51 -9.26 -14.03
C ALA A 113 9.00 -10.59 -14.64
N CYS A 114 7.80 -11.07 -14.28
CA CYS A 114 7.23 -12.30 -14.83
C CYS A 114 6.69 -12.19 -16.26
N GLY A 115 6.77 -11.02 -16.89
CA GLY A 115 6.34 -10.78 -18.28
C GLY A 115 4.81 -10.70 -18.47
N ARG A 116 4.03 -10.70 -17.38
CA ARG A 116 2.57 -10.51 -17.44
C ARG A 116 2.21 -9.02 -17.35
N THR A 117 1.76 -8.45 -18.46
CA THR A 117 1.22 -7.08 -18.51
C THR A 117 -0.29 -7.10 -18.22
N GLY A 118 -0.66 -7.18 -16.94
CA GLY A 118 -2.06 -7.18 -16.51
C GLY A 118 -2.84 -8.48 -16.83
N GLY A 119 -3.96 -8.65 -16.12
CA GLY A 119 -4.94 -9.72 -16.31
C GLY A 119 -6.30 -9.19 -16.75
N PRO A 120 -7.30 -10.06 -16.97
CA PRO A 120 -8.67 -9.63 -17.26
C PRO A 120 -9.19 -8.70 -16.16
N ASN A 121 -9.96 -7.67 -16.53
CA ASN A 121 -10.57 -6.70 -15.61
C ASN A 121 -9.58 -5.95 -14.71
N GLY A 122 -8.38 -5.63 -15.19
CA GLY A 122 -7.39 -4.86 -14.43
C GLY A 122 -6.71 -5.64 -13.31
N ALA A 123 -6.81 -6.98 -13.35
CA ALA A 123 -6.32 -7.80 -12.28
C ALA A 123 -4.79 -8.02 -12.35
N VAL A 124 -4.13 -8.04 -11.20
CA VAL A 124 -2.66 -8.13 -11.12
C VAL A 124 -2.16 -9.58 -11.25
N CYS A 125 -0.86 -9.77 -11.47
CA CYS A 125 -0.30 -11.12 -11.45
C CYS A 125 -0.18 -11.65 -10.00
N ARG A 126 -0.11 -12.99 -9.84
CA ARG A 126 0.02 -13.63 -8.52
C ARG A 126 1.24 -13.15 -7.70
N HIS A 127 2.31 -12.73 -8.37
CA HIS A 127 3.52 -12.26 -7.68
C HIS A 127 3.29 -10.88 -7.04
N VAL A 128 2.57 -9.98 -7.75
CA VAL A 128 2.13 -8.70 -7.20
C VAL A 128 1.14 -8.91 -6.07
N ALA A 129 0.17 -9.82 -6.24
CA ALA A 129 -0.77 -10.17 -5.18
C ALA A 129 -0.05 -10.70 -3.92
N ALA A 130 0.96 -11.57 -4.10
CA ALA A 130 1.78 -12.08 -3.00
C ALA A 130 2.63 -10.99 -2.33
N LEU A 131 3.19 -10.03 -3.08
CA LEU A 131 3.88 -8.87 -2.51
C LEU A 131 2.90 -8.06 -1.64
N LEU A 132 1.75 -7.67 -2.19
CA LEU A 132 0.77 -6.85 -1.47
C LEU A 132 0.18 -7.55 -0.24
N GLY A 133 0.05 -8.88 -0.27
CA GLY A 133 -0.39 -9.67 0.88
C GLY A 133 0.68 -9.94 1.94
N ALA A 134 1.96 -9.67 1.65
CA ALA A 134 3.08 -9.85 2.57
C ALA A 134 3.49 -8.57 3.30
N LEU A 135 2.85 -7.43 2.99
CA LEU A 135 2.99 -6.14 3.66
C LEU A 135 1.95 -6.00 4.79
#